data_AF-K5VD46-F1
#
_entry.id   AF-K5VD46-F1
#
_cell.length_a   1.000
_cell.length_b   1.000
_cell.length_c   1.000
_cell.angle_alpha   90.00
_cell.angle_beta   90.00
_cell.angle_gamma   90.00
#
_symmetry.space_group_name_H-M   'P 1'
#
loop_
_entity.id
_entity.type
_entity.pdbx_description
1 polymer ?
#
loop_
_entity_poly.entity_id
_entity_poly.type
_entity_poly.pdbx_seq_one_letter_code
_entity_poly.pdbx_strand_id
1 'polypeptide(L)'
;MFRTSRASVDPVGWDRQTGLGGVAQARIVLEEQIEDHLKRIVLVIKRELNTLTPIRRLPTELLVDIFMRRLSGEKAARHKACIHRDYVPLRCGDARISILHVCHQCRAICLGAPRLWRDVMTNFSEEWMREVLSRSGNIPLAVLTYGQDLARWSKTVQLALNELPRTGSLTFFRSDFEYRMLTSTAPVLESLTFYQTEYDLPRNLDLSRLARLNLYRCKFAWEHPILASSLVHLDIRCNAPYLLHPHPSQHAIITVPSPPGCASSSSCSVSTPQLEPTRYASRAAPVDVRRYCGSGCILPLPHLVPLRVLLLKAVRMRIIHEDPKCQIDMEGLSAFGVMLAEREEKGHLLERLILNECFNLTEKDVRELQDVVSSISVEWDGCCNDDSSM
;
A
#
# COMPACT_ATOMS: atom_id res chain seq x y z
N MET A 1 -30.83 -22.64 13.59
CA MET A 1 -32.28 -22.67 13.83
C MET A 1 -32.93 -21.70 12.85
N PHE A 2 -33.50 -22.19 11.75
CA PHE A 2 -34.35 -21.39 10.87
C PHE A 2 -35.78 -21.92 11.00
N ARG A 3 -36.67 -21.12 11.60
CA ARG A 3 -38.12 -21.36 11.62
C ARG A 3 -38.67 -21.01 10.25
N THR A 4 -38.99 -22.01 9.43
CA THR A 4 -39.84 -21.82 8.26
C THR A 4 -41.27 -21.59 8.75
N SER A 5 -41.72 -20.34 8.67
CA SER A 5 -43.14 -19.97 8.85
C SER A 5 -43.95 -20.59 7.71
N ARG A 6 -44.71 -21.65 8.00
CA ARG A 6 -45.73 -22.18 7.09
C ARG A 6 -46.93 -21.25 7.18
N ALA A 7 -47.13 -20.43 6.16
CA ALA A 7 -48.38 -19.74 5.95
C ALA A 7 -49.49 -20.78 5.76
N SER A 8 -50.51 -20.69 6.61
CA SER A 8 -51.77 -21.41 6.50
C SER A 8 -52.49 -20.92 5.25
N VAL A 9 -52.57 -21.77 4.23
CA VAL A 9 -53.40 -21.52 3.05
C VAL A 9 -54.74 -22.16 3.32
N ASP A 10 -55.78 -21.34 3.47
CA ASP A 10 -57.15 -21.82 3.62
C ASP A 10 -57.65 -22.49 2.32
N PRO A 11 -58.41 -23.59 2.42
CA PRO A 11 -58.89 -24.33 1.26
C PRO A 11 -60.09 -23.60 0.64
N VAL A 12 -59.84 -22.83 -0.42
CA VAL A 12 -60.89 -22.30 -1.31
C VAL A 12 -61.53 -23.47 -2.06
N GLY A 13 -62.87 -23.40 -2.18
CA GLY A 13 -63.77 -24.48 -2.59
C GLY A 13 -63.38 -25.23 -3.87
N TRP A 14 -63.43 -26.56 -3.77
CA TRP A 14 -63.17 -27.48 -4.87
C TRP A 14 -64.43 -27.68 -5.70
N ASP A 15 -64.50 -26.96 -6.82
CA ASP A 15 -65.51 -27.15 -7.86
C ASP A 15 -65.25 -28.47 -8.61
N ARG A 16 -66.27 -29.33 -8.73
CA ARG A 16 -66.15 -30.74 -9.19
C ARG A 16 -66.10 -30.91 -10.71
N GLN A 17 -65.32 -30.11 -11.43
CA GLN A 17 -65.16 -30.24 -12.89
C GLN A 17 -63.71 -30.00 -13.34
N THR A 18 -62.78 -30.93 -13.06
CA THR A 18 -61.47 -31.01 -13.76
C THR A 18 -60.72 -32.33 -13.47
N GLY A 19 -61.41 -33.47 -13.33
CA GLY A 19 -60.84 -34.72 -12.80
C GLY A 19 -59.54 -35.22 -13.49
N LEU A 20 -59.41 -35.03 -14.81
CA LEU A 20 -58.19 -35.33 -15.57
C LEU A 20 -56.95 -34.51 -15.14
N GLY A 21 -57.15 -33.34 -14.53
CA GLY A 21 -56.07 -32.51 -13.97
C GLY A 21 -55.45 -33.09 -12.70
N GLY A 22 -56.20 -33.88 -11.92
CA GLY A 22 -55.69 -34.48 -10.68
C GLY A 22 -54.60 -35.52 -10.90
N VAL A 23 -54.75 -36.35 -11.94
CA VAL A 23 -53.76 -37.39 -12.28
C VAL A 23 -52.47 -36.77 -12.84
N ALA A 24 -52.59 -35.75 -13.70
CA ALA A 24 -51.44 -35.03 -14.22
C ALA A 24 -50.66 -34.32 -13.11
N GLN A 25 -51.37 -33.64 -12.20
CA GLN A 25 -50.74 -32.98 -11.06
C GLN A 25 -50.05 -33.97 -10.11
N ALA A 26 -50.70 -35.11 -9.80
CA ALA A 26 -50.11 -36.14 -8.96
C ALA A 26 -48.82 -36.73 -9.57
N ARG A 27 -48.77 -36.89 -10.89
CA ARG A 27 -47.57 -37.34 -11.61
C ARG A 27 -46.42 -36.34 -11.49
N ILE A 28 -46.67 -35.05 -11.70
CA ILE A 28 -45.65 -33.99 -11.56
C ILE A 28 -45.05 -34.02 -10.14
N VAL A 29 -45.90 -34.11 -9.11
CA VAL A 29 -45.45 -34.18 -7.71
C VAL A 29 -44.59 -35.43 -7.45
N LEU A 30 -44.95 -36.59 -8.01
CA LEU A 30 -44.16 -37.81 -7.86
C LEU A 30 -42.81 -37.72 -8.60
N GLU A 31 -42.79 -37.14 -9.80
CA GLU A 31 -41.55 -36.94 -10.57
C GLU A 31 -40.59 -35.99 -9.83
N GLU A 32 -41.09 -34.89 -9.25
CA GLU A 32 -40.30 -33.99 -8.38
C GLU A 32 -39.76 -34.71 -7.14
N GLN A 33 -40.57 -35.55 -6.49
CA GLN A 33 -40.13 -36.34 -5.33
C GLN A 33 -39.04 -37.35 -5.68
N ILE A 34 -39.16 -38.02 -6.84
CA ILE A 34 -38.14 -38.95 -7.35
C ILE A 34 -36.84 -38.20 -7.63
N GLU A 35 -36.91 -37.06 -8.30
CA GLU A 35 -35.74 -36.24 -8.60
C GLU A 35 -35.01 -35.78 -7.33
N ASP A 36 -35.77 -35.32 -6.33
CA ASP A 36 -35.25 -34.95 -5.02
C ASP A 36 -34.59 -36.13 -4.28
N HIS A 37 -35.19 -37.32 -4.36
CA HIS A 37 -34.64 -38.51 -3.72
C HIS A 37 -33.33 -38.94 -4.38
N LEU A 38 -33.28 -38.95 -5.71
CA LEU A 38 -32.08 -39.26 -6.48
C LEU A 38 -30.95 -38.25 -6.20
N LYS A 39 -31.26 -36.95 -6.13
CA LYS A 39 -30.29 -35.91 -5.75
C LYS A 39 -29.68 -36.18 -4.37
N ARG A 40 -30.49 -36.58 -3.38
CA ARG A 40 -30.00 -36.91 -2.02
C ARG A 40 -29.10 -38.14 -2.01
N ILE A 41 -29.47 -39.21 -2.73
CA ILE A 41 -28.64 -40.43 -2.82
C ILE A 41 -27.30 -40.12 -3.48
N VAL A 42 -27.31 -39.39 -4.60
CA VAL A 42 -26.08 -38.97 -5.30
C VAL A 42 -25.18 -38.13 -4.39
N LEU A 43 -25.76 -37.23 -3.57
CA LEU A 43 -25.00 -36.44 -2.60
C LEU A 43 -24.34 -37.31 -1.52
N VAL A 44 -25.02 -38.34 -1.02
CA VAL A 44 -24.45 -39.28 -0.03
C VAL A 44 -23.31 -40.08 -0.66
N ILE A 45 -23.51 -40.66 -1.84
CA ILE A 45 -22.47 -41.42 -2.54
C ILE A 45 -21.25 -40.52 -2.84
N LYS A 46 -21.46 -39.29 -3.30
CA LYS A 46 -20.36 -38.32 -3.50
C LYS A 46 -19.63 -37.99 -2.20
N ARG A 47 -20.32 -37.92 -1.06
CA ARG A 47 -19.68 -37.72 0.25
C ARG A 47 -18.82 -38.93 0.63
N GLU A 48 -19.32 -40.14 0.42
CA GLU A 48 -18.56 -41.38 0.67
C GLU A 48 -17.36 -41.52 -0.26
N LEU A 49 -17.52 -41.28 -1.57
CA LEU A 49 -16.38 -41.27 -2.49
C LEU A 49 -15.32 -40.23 -2.11
N ASN A 50 -15.76 -39.06 -1.65
CA ASN A 50 -14.84 -38.06 -1.13
C ASN A 50 -14.09 -38.57 0.11
N THR A 51 -14.64 -39.45 0.95
CA THR A 51 -13.92 -40.03 2.09
C THR A 51 -12.76 -40.93 1.67
N LEU A 52 -12.84 -41.52 0.48
CA LEU A 52 -11.81 -42.40 -0.10
C LEU A 52 -10.70 -41.63 -0.83
N THR A 53 -10.88 -40.33 -1.07
CA THR A 53 -9.87 -39.53 -1.78
C THR A 53 -8.57 -39.39 -0.97
N PRO A 54 -7.38 -39.36 -1.61
CA PRO A 54 -6.12 -39.22 -0.89
C PRO A 54 -6.04 -37.94 -0.03
N ILE A 55 -6.70 -36.86 -0.45
CA ILE A 55 -6.71 -35.57 0.27
C ILE A 55 -7.34 -35.69 1.67
N ARG A 56 -8.25 -36.65 1.88
CA ARG A 56 -8.87 -36.94 3.18
C ARG A 56 -7.90 -37.47 4.22
N ARG A 57 -6.76 -38.03 3.79
CA ARG A 57 -5.72 -38.57 4.67
C ARG A 57 -4.81 -37.49 5.23
N LEU A 58 -4.88 -36.27 4.71
CA LEU A 58 -4.08 -35.16 5.20
C LEU A 58 -4.67 -34.64 6.52
N PRO A 59 -3.81 -34.41 7.55
CA PRO A 59 -4.19 -33.66 8.73
C PRO A 59 -4.76 -32.29 8.37
N THR A 60 -5.68 -31.80 9.21
CA THR A 60 -6.36 -30.51 9.03
C THR A 60 -5.37 -29.36 8.92
N GLU A 61 -4.28 -29.41 9.69
CA GLU A 61 -3.22 -28.42 9.73
C GLU A 61 -2.55 -28.27 8.35
N LEU A 62 -2.23 -29.39 7.71
CA LEU A 62 -1.61 -29.39 6.38
C LEU A 62 -2.58 -28.84 5.32
N LEU A 63 -3.87 -29.15 5.43
CA LEU A 63 -4.88 -28.59 4.53
C LEU A 63 -5.01 -27.08 4.69
N VAL A 64 -5.03 -26.58 5.93
CA VAL A 64 -5.03 -25.13 6.20
C VAL A 64 -3.79 -24.47 5.61
N ASP A 65 -2.61 -25.06 5.77
CA ASP A 65 -1.37 -24.52 5.20
C ASP A 65 -1.38 -24.52 3.66
N ILE A 66 -1.91 -25.57 3.03
CA ILE A 66 -2.11 -25.62 1.57
C ILE A 66 -3.05 -24.51 1.12
N PHE A 67 -4.18 -24.31 1.82
CA PHE A 67 -5.15 -23.26 1.53
C PHE A 67 -4.52 -21.86 1.68
N MET A 68 -3.74 -21.63 2.74
CA MET A 68 -3.01 -20.37 2.95
C MET A 68 -2.01 -20.09 1.82
N ARG A 69 -1.27 -21.11 1.34
CA ARG A 69 -0.35 -20.97 0.20
C ARG A 69 -1.10 -20.61 -1.09
N ARG A 70 -2.25 -21.25 -1.34
CA ARG A 70 -3.11 -20.90 -2.48
C ARG A 70 -3.61 -19.45 -2.39
N LEU A 71 -4.12 -19.04 -1.23
CA LEU A 71 -4.59 -17.67 -0.98
C LEU A 71 -3.47 -16.65 -1.15
N SER A 72 -2.27 -16.96 -0.66
CA SER A 72 -1.09 -16.09 -0.79
C SER A 72 -0.63 -15.94 -2.24
N GLY A 73 -0.62 -17.04 -3.00
CA GLY A 73 -0.29 -17.01 -4.44
C GLY A 73 -1.29 -16.16 -5.23
N GLU A 74 -2.58 -16.27 -4.90
CA GLU A 74 -3.61 -15.46 -5.55
C GLU A 74 -3.54 -13.98 -5.14
N LYS A 75 -3.25 -13.69 -3.87
CA LYS A 75 -2.96 -12.33 -3.38
C LYS A 75 -1.79 -11.71 -4.15
N ALA A 76 -0.70 -12.45 -4.32
CA ALA A 76 0.47 -11.99 -5.07
C ALA A 76 0.15 -11.73 -6.55
N ALA A 77 -0.63 -12.61 -7.19
CA ALA A 77 -1.07 -12.42 -8.57
C ALA A 77 -1.95 -11.18 -8.72
N ARG A 78 -2.92 -10.98 -7.81
CA ARG A 78 -3.77 -9.77 -7.78
C ARG A 78 -2.94 -8.52 -7.56
N HIS A 79 -2.01 -8.57 -6.61
CA HIS A 79 -1.13 -7.45 -6.30
C HIS A 79 -0.32 -6.99 -7.51
N LYS A 80 0.31 -7.95 -8.22
CA LYS A 80 1.00 -7.66 -9.48
C LYS A 80 0.06 -7.06 -10.53
N ALA A 81 -1.15 -7.60 -10.67
CA ALA A 81 -2.14 -7.05 -11.59
C ALA A 81 -2.55 -5.60 -11.23
N CYS A 82 -2.66 -5.27 -9.95
CA CYS A 82 -3.00 -3.92 -9.47
C CYS A 82 -1.88 -2.91 -9.69
N ILE A 83 -0.62 -3.34 -9.69
CA ILE A 83 0.53 -2.46 -9.94
C ILE A 83 0.62 -2.10 -11.43
N HIS A 84 0.39 -3.06 -12.32
CA HIS A 84 0.63 -2.89 -13.76
C HIS A 84 -0.56 -2.37 -14.55
N ARG A 85 -1.78 -2.49 -14.03
CA ARG A 85 -2.98 -2.04 -14.75
C ARG A 85 -3.65 -0.92 -13.98
N ASP A 86 -4.04 0.13 -14.69
CA ASP A 86 -4.97 1.16 -14.22
C ASP A 86 -6.38 0.61 -13.93
N TYR A 87 -6.57 -0.70 -14.02
CA TYR A 87 -7.84 -1.36 -13.78
C TYR A 87 -7.65 -2.67 -13.04
N VAL A 88 -8.14 -2.72 -11.80
CA VAL A 88 -8.32 -3.98 -11.07
C VAL A 88 -9.53 -4.69 -11.68
N PRO A 89 -9.40 -5.92 -12.18
CA PRO A 89 -10.56 -6.65 -12.69
C PRO A 89 -11.61 -6.75 -11.57
N LEU A 90 -12.78 -6.14 -11.76
CA LEU A 90 -13.93 -6.16 -10.83
C LEU A 90 -14.45 -7.57 -10.46
N ARG A 91 -13.85 -8.64 -11.02
CA ARG A 91 -14.34 -10.02 -10.92
C ARG A 91 -13.28 -11.05 -10.53
N CYS A 92 -12.22 -10.65 -9.83
CA CYS A 92 -11.37 -11.65 -9.16
C CYS A 92 -12.15 -12.21 -7.96
N GLY A 93 -12.94 -13.27 -8.18
CA GLY A 93 -13.70 -13.95 -7.11
C GLY A 93 -12.80 -14.33 -5.94
N ASP A 94 -13.30 -14.29 -4.71
CA ASP A 94 -12.50 -14.68 -3.54
C ASP A 94 -12.10 -16.16 -3.63
N ALA A 95 -10.79 -16.45 -3.64
CA ALA A 95 -10.28 -17.82 -3.73
C ALA A 95 -10.83 -18.73 -2.62
N ARG A 96 -11.22 -18.15 -1.48
CA ARG A 96 -11.90 -18.87 -0.40
C ARG A 96 -13.16 -19.55 -0.89
N ILE A 97 -13.92 -18.90 -1.76
CA ILE A 97 -15.13 -19.49 -2.36
C ILE A 97 -14.75 -20.75 -3.13
N SER A 98 -13.70 -20.71 -3.95
CA SER A 98 -13.24 -21.91 -4.67
C SER A 98 -12.89 -23.06 -3.72
N ILE A 99 -12.23 -22.77 -2.59
CA ILE A 99 -11.87 -23.76 -1.56
C ILE A 99 -13.12 -24.32 -0.87
N LEU A 100 -14.08 -23.46 -0.52
CA LEU A 100 -15.35 -23.83 0.12
C LEU A 100 -16.22 -24.74 -0.77
N HIS A 101 -16.01 -24.73 -2.09
CA HIS A 101 -16.75 -25.53 -3.06
C HIS A 101 -16.06 -26.86 -3.43
N VAL A 102 -14.84 -27.14 -2.96
CA VAL A 102 -14.12 -28.40 -3.28
C VAL A 102 -14.86 -29.62 -2.72
N CYS A 103 -15.01 -29.69 -1.40
CA CYS A 103 -15.73 -30.77 -0.72
C CYS A 103 -16.21 -30.31 0.67
N HIS A 104 -17.02 -31.15 1.33
CA HIS A 104 -17.56 -30.84 2.66
C HIS A 104 -16.46 -30.65 3.72
N GLN A 105 -15.39 -31.44 3.66
CA GLN A 105 -14.27 -31.31 4.61
C GLN A 105 -13.52 -30.00 4.41
N CYS A 106 -13.16 -29.64 3.17
CA CYS A 106 -12.53 -28.35 2.87
C CYS A 106 -13.41 -27.19 3.34
N ARG A 107 -14.73 -27.29 3.15
CA ARG A 107 -15.68 -26.30 3.65
C ARG A 107 -15.65 -26.17 5.16
N ALA A 108 -15.75 -27.30 5.88
CA ALA A 108 -15.74 -27.31 7.35
C ALA A 108 -14.43 -26.75 7.92
N ILE A 109 -13.29 -27.17 7.35
CA ILE A 109 -11.96 -26.66 7.71
C ILE A 109 -11.87 -25.16 7.44
N CYS A 110 -12.27 -24.71 6.25
CA CYS A 110 -12.18 -23.31 5.87
C CYS A 110 -13.06 -22.42 6.76
N LEU A 111 -14.33 -22.79 7.00
CA LEU A 111 -15.25 -22.06 7.88
C LEU A 111 -14.82 -22.05 9.36
N GLY A 112 -13.97 -23.00 9.78
CA GLY A 112 -13.50 -23.17 11.16
C GLY A 112 -12.07 -22.70 11.44
N ALA A 113 -11.33 -22.23 10.44
CA ALA A 113 -9.93 -21.80 10.60
C ALA A 113 -9.79 -20.28 10.40
N PRO A 114 -9.77 -19.47 11.48
CA PRO A 114 -9.74 -18.01 11.39
C PRO A 114 -8.60 -17.44 10.55
N ARG A 115 -7.44 -18.11 10.53
CA ARG A 115 -6.25 -17.70 9.76
C ARG A 115 -6.54 -17.51 8.26
N LEU A 116 -7.47 -18.28 7.69
CA LEU A 116 -7.87 -18.17 6.29
C LEU A 116 -8.67 -16.89 6.00
N TRP A 117 -9.25 -16.28 7.03
CA TRP A 117 -10.09 -15.08 6.95
C TRP A 117 -9.35 -13.80 7.36
N ARG A 118 -8.04 -13.89 7.64
CA ARG A 118 -7.20 -12.76 8.04
C ARG A 118 -7.12 -11.65 6.98
N ASP A 119 -7.03 -12.02 5.71
CA ASP A 119 -6.88 -11.06 4.61
C ASP A 119 -8.24 -10.49 4.20
N VAL A 120 -8.52 -9.25 4.58
CA VAL A 120 -9.79 -8.57 4.33
C VAL A 120 -9.64 -7.66 3.12
N MET A 121 -10.58 -7.71 2.18
CA MET A 121 -10.61 -6.82 1.01
C MET A 121 -11.91 -6.02 1.00
N THR A 122 -11.83 -4.71 0.78
CA THR A 122 -13.00 -3.81 0.86
C THR A 122 -13.82 -3.73 -0.42
N ASN A 123 -13.42 -4.45 -1.48
CA ASN A 123 -14.09 -4.47 -2.78
C ASN A 123 -15.27 -5.47 -2.87
N PHE A 124 -15.66 -6.08 -1.75
CA PHE A 124 -16.80 -7.00 -1.65
C PHE A 124 -18.02 -6.33 -1.00
N SER A 125 -19.16 -7.02 -0.96
CA SER A 125 -20.36 -6.48 -0.30
C SER A 125 -20.17 -6.34 1.21
N GLU A 126 -21.00 -5.50 1.83
CA GLU A 126 -21.00 -5.27 3.28
C GLU A 126 -21.26 -6.57 4.07
N GLU A 127 -22.20 -7.40 3.60
CA GLU A 127 -22.55 -8.67 4.23
C GLU A 127 -21.37 -9.65 4.19
N TRP A 128 -20.70 -9.74 3.03
CA TRP A 128 -19.51 -10.57 2.91
C TRP A 128 -18.41 -10.11 3.86
N MET A 129 -18.19 -8.80 3.95
CA MET A 129 -17.17 -8.24 4.82
C MET A 129 -17.44 -8.55 6.29
N ARG A 130 -18.70 -8.41 6.76
CA ARG A 130 -19.08 -8.79 8.13
C ARG A 130 -18.83 -10.27 8.40
N GLU A 131 -19.14 -11.14 7.44
CA GLU A 131 -18.86 -12.58 7.57
C GLU A 131 -17.36 -12.87 7.68
N VAL A 132 -16.53 -12.22 6.85
CA VAL A 132 -15.07 -12.34 6.90
C VAL A 132 -14.52 -11.86 8.24
N LEU A 133 -14.95 -10.68 8.69
CA LEU A 133 -14.53 -10.11 9.98
C LEU A 133 -14.93 -11.02 11.15
N SER A 134 -16.15 -11.55 11.14
CA SER A 134 -16.66 -12.51 12.12
C SER A 134 -15.82 -13.79 12.16
N ARG A 135 -15.54 -14.41 11.00
CA ARG A 135 -14.75 -15.66 10.93
C ARG A 135 -13.27 -15.50 11.22
N SER A 136 -12.71 -14.31 11.03
CA SER A 136 -11.33 -14.03 11.40
C SER A 136 -11.11 -13.98 12.91
N GLY A 137 -12.16 -13.89 13.73
CA GLY A 137 -12.04 -13.89 15.19
C GLY A 137 -11.21 -12.71 15.69
N ASN A 138 -10.28 -12.93 16.62
CA ASN A 138 -9.44 -11.86 17.18
C ASN A 138 -8.01 -11.83 16.61
N ILE A 139 -7.76 -12.46 15.46
CA ILE A 139 -6.41 -12.50 14.89
C ILE A 139 -6.03 -11.16 14.24
N PRO A 140 -4.73 -10.81 14.18
CA PRO A 140 -4.29 -9.58 13.52
C PRO A 140 -4.65 -9.56 12.03
N LEU A 141 -5.40 -8.56 11.59
CA LEU A 141 -5.91 -8.48 10.22
C LEU A 141 -4.87 -7.96 9.23
N ALA A 142 -5.03 -8.35 7.97
CA ALA A 142 -4.36 -7.75 6.83
C ALA A 142 -5.42 -7.14 5.91
N VAL A 143 -5.59 -5.82 5.98
CA VAL A 143 -6.66 -5.09 5.29
C VAL A 143 -6.14 -4.51 3.98
N LEU A 144 -6.86 -4.78 2.90
CA LEU A 144 -6.60 -4.32 1.55
C LEU A 144 -7.75 -3.45 1.07
N THR A 145 -7.49 -2.15 0.93
CA THR A 145 -8.49 -1.19 0.48
C THR A 145 -8.27 -0.83 -0.99
N TYR A 146 -9.36 -0.76 -1.75
CA TYR A 146 -9.33 -0.40 -3.16
C TYR A 146 -10.12 0.86 -3.42
N GLY A 147 -9.44 1.85 -3.98
CA GLY A 147 -10.02 3.10 -4.41
C GLY A 147 -10.48 3.07 -5.86
N GLN A 148 -11.80 3.21 -6.08
CA GLN A 148 -12.45 3.45 -7.38
C GLN A 148 -13.86 4.10 -7.25
N ASP A 149 -14.54 4.04 -6.09
CA ASP A 149 -15.89 4.62 -5.92
C ASP A 149 -16.16 5.09 -4.48
N LEU A 150 -16.00 6.40 -4.23
CA LEU A 150 -16.18 7.06 -2.93
C LEU A 150 -17.52 6.73 -2.25
N ALA A 151 -18.60 6.58 -3.02
CA ALA A 151 -19.93 6.40 -2.46
C ALA A 151 -20.10 5.00 -1.82
N ARG A 152 -19.62 3.96 -2.52
CA ARG A 152 -19.76 2.56 -2.07
C ARG A 152 -18.71 2.13 -1.06
N TRP A 153 -17.50 2.69 -1.13
CA TRP A 153 -16.47 2.42 -0.12
C TRP A 153 -16.98 2.55 1.30
N SER A 154 -17.74 3.64 1.54
CA SER A 154 -17.82 4.26 2.87
C SER A 154 -18.11 3.22 3.94
N LYS A 155 -19.05 2.31 3.70
CA LYS A 155 -19.43 1.28 4.67
C LYS A 155 -18.42 0.15 4.81
N THR A 156 -17.91 -0.43 3.73
CA THR A 156 -16.95 -1.54 3.82
C THR A 156 -15.60 -1.07 4.35
N VAL A 157 -15.10 0.06 3.85
CA VAL A 157 -13.89 0.70 4.40
C VAL A 157 -14.11 1.04 5.87
N GLN A 158 -15.24 1.64 6.26
CA GLN A 158 -15.53 1.94 7.67
C GLN A 158 -15.58 0.67 8.53
N LEU A 159 -16.16 -0.44 8.05
CA LEU A 159 -16.12 -1.73 8.75
C LEU A 159 -14.68 -2.22 8.95
N ALA A 160 -13.80 -2.07 7.96
CA ALA A 160 -12.38 -2.41 8.10
C ALA A 160 -11.66 -1.47 9.08
N LEU A 161 -11.95 -0.16 9.01
CA LEU A 161 -11.30 0.84 9.85
C LEU A 161 -11.73 0.74 11.31
N ASN A 162 -12.94 0.26 11.57
CA ASN A 162 -13.39 -0.09 12.93
C ASN A 162 -12.56 -1.24 13.54
N GLU A 163 -11.88 -2.03 12.70
CA GLU A 163 -10.99 -3.13 13.12
C GLU A 163 -9.51 -2.72 13.15
N LEU A 164 -9.20 -1.41 13.03
CA LEU A 164 -7.84 -0.89 13.18
C LEU A 164 -7.15 -1.31 14.49
N PRO A 165 -7.82 -1.43 15.65
CA PRO A 165 -7.19 -1.88 16.89
C PRO A 165 -6.47 -3.22 16.78
N ARG A 166 -6.89 -4.10 15.86
CA ARG A 166 -6.26 -5.40 15.59
C ARG A 166 -5.69 -5.52 14.18
N THR A 167 -5.61 -4.45 13.41
CA THR A 167 -5.08 -4.51 12.04
C THR A 167 -3.56 -4.47 12.08
N GLY A 168 -2.92 -5.58 11.70
CA GLY A 168 -1.45 -5.70 11.68
C GLY A 168 -0.81 -5.29 10.36
N SER A 169 -1.58 -5.32 9.26
CA SER A 169 -1.13 -4.82 7.96
C SER A 169 -2.26 -4.09 7.26
N LEU A 170 -1.95 -2.92 6.69
CA LEU A 170 -2.91 -2.08 6.00
C LEU A 170 -2.33 -1.64 4.66
N THR A 171 -3.09 -1.81 3.59
CA THR A 171 -2.67 -1.46 2.24
C THR A 171 -3.76 -0.66 1.55
N PHE A 172 -3.41 0.52 1.04
CA PHE A 172 -4.29 1.40 0.29
C PHE A 172 -3.92 1.41 -1.19
N PHE A 173 -4.89 1.11 -2.06
CA PHE A 173 -4.76 1.32 -3.50
C PHE A 173 -5.58 2.51 -3.96
N ARG A 174 -4.96 3.44 -4.70
CA ARG A 174 -5.62 4.54 -5.42
C ARG A 174 -6.65 5.28 -4.57
N SER A 175 -6.30 5.56 -3.32
CA SER A 175 -7.26 6.12 -2.39
C SER A 175 -7.35 7.64 -2.60
N ASP A 176 -8.43 8.11 -3.21
CA ASP A 176 -8.97 9.47 -3.04
C ASP A 176 -9.62 9.68 -1.66
N PHE A 177 -9.20 8.86 -0.70
CA PHE A 177 -9.74 8.81 0.64
C PHE A 177 -9.18 9.95 1.46
N GLU A 178 -10.08 10.78 1.99
CA GLU A 178 -9.72 11.69 3.06
C GLU A 178 -9.26 10.86 4.27
N TYR A 179 -7.94 10.82 4.48
CA TYR A 179 -7.32 10.12 5.61
C TYR A 179 -7.79 10.60 6.99
N ARG A 180 -8.63 11.64 7.04
CA ARG A 180 -9.35 12.10 8.23
C ARG A 180 -10.20 11.01 8.89
N MET A 181 -10.54 9.95 8.19
CA MET A 181 -11.24 8.80 8.79
C MET A 181 -10.33 7.83 9.55
N LEU A 182 -9.00 7.97 9.40
CA LEU A 182 -8.02 7.24 10.19
C LEU A 182 -7.81 7.93 11.55
N THR A 183 -8.90 8.09 12.31
CA THR A 183 -8.90 8.71 13.65
C THR A 183 -8.73 7.70 14.77
N SER A 184 -8.90 6.40 14.50
CA SER A 184 -8.70 5.36 15.49
C SER A 184 -7.23 4.98 15.62
N THR A 185 -6.85 4.55 16.82
CA THR A 185 -5.51 4.04 17.11
C THR A 185 -5.31 2.69 16.42
N ALA A 186 -4.12 2.47 15.88
CA ALA A 186 -3.72 1.22 15.23
C ALA A 186 -2.51 0.60 15.97
N PRO A 187 -2.69 0.19 17.25
CA PRO A 187 -1.60 -0.13 18.17
C PRO A 187 -0.83 -1.39 17.79
N VAL A 188 -1.31 -2.21 16.86
CA VAL A 188 -0.63 -3.42 16.38
C VAL A 188 -0.21 -3.33 14.91
N LEU A 189 -0.34 -2.16 14.28
CA LEU A 189 -0.04 -1.99 12.86
C LEU A 189 1.47 -2.03 12.62
N GLU A 190 1.94 -3.12 12.04
CA GLU A 190 3.38 -3.35 11.78
C GLU A 190 3.76 -3.01 10.33
N SER A 191 2.81 -3.07 9.40
CA SER A 191 3.06 -2.84 7.98
C SER A 191 1.99 -1.95 7.35
N LEU A 192 2.43 -0.86 6.73
CA LEU A 192 1.57 0.06 6.01
C LEU A 192 2.06 0.22 4.57
N THR A 193 1.13 0.24 3.63
CA THR A 193 1.46 0.37 2.22
C THR A 193 0.48 1.30 1.52
N PHE A 194 1.02 2.21 0.71
CA PHE A 194 0.24 3.12 -0.12
C PHE A 194 0.60 2.93 -1.60
N TYR A 195 -0.41 2.86 -2.46
CA TYR A 195 -0.26 2.86 -3.92
C TYR A 195 -1.00 4.04 -4.52
N GLN A 196 -0.28 4.83 -5.32
CA GLN A 196 -0.83 5.92 -6.14
C GLN A 196 -1.72 6.84 -5.31
N THR A 197 -1.18 7.41 -4.23
CA THR A 197 -1.88 8.46 -3.49
C THR A 197 -1.40 9.83 -3.93
N GLU A 198 -2.36 10.68 -4.29
CA GLU A 198 -2.14 12.09 -4.59
C GLU A 198 -2.14 12.97 -3.34
N TYR A 199 -2.62 12.41 -2.22
CA TYR A 199 -2.80 13.12 -0.96
C TYR A 199 -1.62 12.91 -0.03
N ASP A 200 -1.40 13.91 0.84
CA ASP A 200 -0.43 13.78 1.93
C ASP A 200 -0.78 12.62 2.85
N LEU A 201 0.26 11.95 3.36
CA LEU A 201 0.09 10.88 4.32
C LEU A 201 -0.64 11.37 5.59
N PRO A 202 -1.39 10.49 6.28
CA PRO A 202 -2.05 10.82 7.54
C PRO A 202 -1.06 11.19 8.65
N ARG A 203 -1.15 12.43 9.16
CA ARG A 203 -0.29 12.90 10.27
C ARG A 203 -0.73 12.44 11.66
N ASN A 204 -2.01 12.07 11.84
CA ASN A 204 -2.63 11.88 13.15
C ASN A 204 -2.73 10.41 13.58
N LEU A 205 -2.02 9.51 12.91
CA LEU A 205 -2.05 8.09 13.25
C LEU A 205 -1.00 7.76 14.32
N ASP A 206 -1.44 7.15 15.41
CA ASP A 206 -0.53 6.46 16.33
C ASP A 206 -0.03 5.18 15.66
N LEU A 207 1.22 5.25 15.21
CA LEU A 207 1.93 4.22 14.46
C LEU A 207 3.17 3.74 15.23
N SER A 208 3.07 3.71 16.56
CA SER A 208 4.15 3.35 17.49
C SER A 208 4.78 1.97 17.25
N ARG A 209 4.12 1.07 16.51
CA ARG A 209 4.64 -0.26 16.13
C ARG A 209 4.91 -0.42 14.64
N LEU A 210 4.79 0.64 13.85
CA LEU A 210 5.00 0.57 12.42
C LEU A 210 6.46 0.25 12.13
N ALA A 211 6.70 -0.94 11.58
CA ALA A 211 8.02 -1.44 11.28
C ALA A 211 8.33 -1.40 9.78
N ARG A 212 7.29 -1.43 8.92
CA ARG A 212 7.44 -1.47 7.46
C ARG A 212 6.50 -0.47 6.79
N LEU A 213 7.07 0.44 6.02
CA LEU A 213 6.34 1.41 5.22
C LEU A 213 6.72 1.25 3.75
N ASN A 214 5.72 1.04 2.91
CA ASN A 214 5.95 0.95 1.47
C ASN A 214 5.13 2.02 0.74
N LEU A 215 5.79 2.82 -0.09
CA LEU A 215 5.22 3.97 -0.79
C LEU A 215 5.41 3.78 -2.29
N TYR A 216 4.32 3.53 -3.01
CA TYR A 216 4.35 3.27 -4.45
C TYR A 216 3.66 4.40 -5.19
N ARG A 217 4.42 5.23 -5.90
CA ARG A 217 3.93 6.41 -6.64
C ARG A 217 3.14 7.35 -5.72
N CYS A 218 3.66 7.56 -4.51
CA CYS A 218 3.05 8.41 -3.50
C CYS A 218 3.79 9.74 -3.43
N LYS A 219 3.05 10.82 -3.17
CA LYS A 219 3.64 12.07 -2.70
C LYS A 219 3.77 12.01 -1.17
N PHE A 220 4.93 12.35 -0.63
CA PHE A 220 5.11 12.45 0.82
C PHE A 220 6.25 13.42 1.14
N ALA A 221 6.19 14.02 2.33
CA ALA A 221 7.27 14.83 2.88
C ALA A 221 8.18 13.96 3.76
N TRP A 222 9.50 14.18 3.71
CA TRP A 222 10.46 13.48 4.56
C TRP A 222 10.36 13.85 6.04
N GLU A 223 9.81 15.02 6.33
CA GLU A 223 9.50 15.48 7.69
C GLU A 223 8.20 14.87 8.23
N HIS A 224 7.59 13.94 7.49
CA HIS A 224 6.31 13.39 7.88
C HIS A 224 6.44 12.53 9.16
N PRO A 225 5.60 12.72 10.20
CA PRO A 225 5.73 12.02 11.48
C PRO A 225 5.74 10.48 11.39
N ILE A 226 5.11 9.92 10.35
CA ILE A 226 5.09 8.47 10.07
C ILE A 226 6.47 7.84 9.90
N LEU A 227 7.44 8.66 9.51
CA LEU A 227 8.81 8.24 9.30
C LEU A 227 9.50 8.11 10.68
N ALA A 228 9.25 9.02 11.61
CA ALA A 228 9.91 9.06 12.91
C ALA A 228 9.58 7.88 13.85
N SER A 229 8.56 7.08 13.55
CA SER A 229 8.05 6.01 14.42
C SER A 229 8.64 4.65 14.04
N SER A 230 9.42 4.00 14.93
CA SER A 230 9.78 2.56 14.95
C SER A 230 10.18 1.88 13.61
N LEU A 231 10.39 2.64 12.55
CA LEU A 231 10.38 2.18 11.19
C LEU A 231 11.69 1.47 10.87
N VAL A 232 11.61 0.18 10.57
CA VAL A 232 12.78 -0.66 10.29
C VAL A 232 13.04 -0.76 8.79
N HIS A 233 11.96 -0.75 7.99
CA HIS A 233 12.00 -0.94 6.55
C HIS A 233 11.18 0.13 5.82
N LEU A 234 11.82 0.80 4.87
CA LEU A 234 11.20 1.78 3.99
C LEU A 234 11.42 1.36 2.53
N ASP A 235 10.35 1.08 1.80
CA ASP A 235 10.34 0.77 0.36
C ASP A 235 9.67 1.93 -0.37
N ILE A 236 10.43 2.65 -1.20
CA ILE A 236 9.92 3.76 -2.01
C ILE A 236 10.04 3.37 -3.47
N ARG A 237 8.91 3.40 -4.17
CA ARG A 237 8.82 3.15 -5.61
C ARG A 237 8.15 4.30 -6.33
N CYS A 238 8.90 5.17 -6.99
CA CYS A 238 8.33 6.39 -7.58
C CYS A 238 8.66 6.51 -9.06
N ASN A 239 7.67 6.26 -9.93
CA ASN A 239 7.82 6.45 -11.40
C ASN A 239 7.84 7.94 -11.84
N ALA A 240 7.91 8.90 -10.92
CA ALA A 240 7.69 10.30 -11.24
C ALA A 240 8.81 11.20 -10.70
N PRO A 241 9.16 12.30 -11.40
CA PRO A 241 10.29 13.19 -11.07
C PRO A 241 10.12 14.01 -9.78
N TYR A 242 9.10 13.73 -8.97
CA TYR A 242 8.65 14.59 -7.88
C TYR A 242 9.40 14.42 -6.55
N LEU A 243 10.39 13.52 -6.44
CA LEU A 243 11.14 13.38 -5.19
C LEU A 243 12.07 14.57 -4.89
N LEU A 244 12.34 15.41 -5.89
CA LEU A 244 13.33 16.50 -5.78
C LEU A 244 12.76 17.92 -5.97
N HIS A 245 11.46 18.08 -6.27
CA HIS A 245 10.86 19.41 -6.43
C HIS A 245 9.78 19.68 -5.39
N PRO A 246 9.90 20.73 -4.55
CA PRO A 246 8.75 21.25 -3.82
C PRO A 246 7.70 21.73 -4.82
N HIS A 247 6.44 21.41 -4.54
CA HIS A 247 5.32 21.89 -5.35
C HIS A 247 5.25 23.43 -5.27
N PRO A 248 5.22 24.16 -6.40
CA PRO A 248 5.20 25.64 -6.39
C PRO A 248 3.86 26.26 -5.93
N SER A 249 2.93 25.50 -5.33
CA SER A 249 1.59 26.01 -4.95
C SER A 249 1.50 26.61 -3.55
N GLN A 250 2.63 26.92 -2.89
CA GLN A 250 2.65 27.69 -1.63
C GLN A 250 3.62 28.88 -1.67
N HIS A 251 3.75 29.55 -2.82
CA HIS A 251 4.12 30.96 -2.80
C HIS A 251 2.91 31.77 -2.34
N ALA A 252 2.65 31.75 -1.03
CA ALA A 252 2.10 32.93 -0.39
C ALA A 252 3.09 34.05 -0.68
N ILE A 253 2.69 35.01 -1.50
CA ILE A 253 3.39 36.28 -1.65
C ILE A 253 3.39 36.89 -0.24
N ILE A 254 4.50 36.75 0.47
CA ILE A 254 4.77 37.57 1.65
C ILE A 254 5.04 38.96 1.09
N THR A 255 3.98 39.75 0.92
CA THR A 255 4.10 41.19 0.74
C THR A 255 4.59 41.72 2.07
N VAL A 256 5.87 42.08 2.14
CA VAL A 256 6.41 42.84 3.27
C VAL A 256 5.67 44.19 3.29
N PRO A 257 4.99 44.59 4.38
CA PRO A 257 4.46 45.93 4.47
C PRO A 257 5.64 46.89 4.61
N SER A 258 5.80 47.79 3.64
CA SER A 258 6.72 48.92 3.73
C SER A 258 6.42 49.74 4.99
N PRO A 259 7.42 50.13 5.78
CA PRO A 259 7.19 51.02 6.91
C PRO A 259 6.77 52.41 6.41
N PRO A 260 5.84 53.10 7.10
CA PRO A 260 5.41 54.43 6.69
C PRO A 260 6.45 55.46 7.15
N GLY A 261 6.99 56.20 6.18
CA GLY A 261 7.53 57.54 6.40
C GLY A 261 9.04 57.62 6.60
N CYS A 262 9.73 58.14 5.58
CA CYS A 262 10.60 59.30 5.75
C CYS A 262 10.85 59.93 4.38
N ALA A 263 10.31 61.12 4.21
CA ALA A 263 10.68 62.04 3.14
C ALA A 263 12.06 62.65 3.42
N SER A 264 12.62 63.24 2.37
CA SER A 264 13.71 64.22 2.31
C SER A 264 15.15 63.70 2.09
N SER A 265 15.59 63.89 0.84
CA SER A 265 16.83 64.54 0.41
C SER A 265 18.14 64.21 1.13
N SER A 266 19.11 63.64 0.40
CA SER A 266 20.27 64.39 -0.11
C SER A 266 21.26 63.48 -0.85
N SER A 267 21.83 64.05 -1.90
CA SER A 267 22.92 63.56 -2.72
C SER A 267 24.19 63.24 -1.92
N CYS A 268 24.80 62.09 -2.19
CA CYS A 268 26.24 61.87 -2.00
C CYS A 268 26.76 60.85 -3.03
N SER A 269 27.54 61.37 -3.97
CA SER A 269 28.44 60.65 -4.85
C SER A 269 29.61 60.07 -4.06
N VAL A 270 29.84 58.76 -4.12
CA VAL A 270 31.08 58.14 -3.65
C VAL A 270 31.58 57.13 -4.67
N SER A 271 32.85 57.31 -4.99
CA SER A 271 33.66 56.71 -6.04
C SER A 271 33.91 55.21 -5.85
N THR A 272 33.93 54.50 -6.97
CA THR A 272 34.44 53.14 -7.14
C THR A 272 35.97 53.11 -6.99
N PRO A 273 36.55 52.22 -6.18
CA PRO A 273 37.96 51.85 -6.32
C PRO A 273 38.09 50.61 -7.20
N GLN A 274 38.96 50.71 -8.21
CA GLN A 274 39.50 49.58 -8.97
C GLN A 274 40.27 48.63 -8.05
N LEU A 275 40.05 47.32 -8.23
CA LEU A 275 40.84 46.26 -7.61
C LEU A 275 41.70 45.58 -8.69
N GLU A 276 43.01 45.62 -8.48
CA GLU A 276 44.05 44.85 -9.17
C GLU A 276 43.96 43.35 -8.83
N PRO A 277 44.39 42.44 -9.73
CA PRO A 277 44.33 41.00 -9.50
C PRO A 277 45.61 40.48 -8.83
N THR A 278 45.51 40.03 -7.58
CA THR A 278 46.59 39.28 -6.92
C THR A 278 46.29 37.78 -6.89
N ARG A 279 47.30 37.02 -7.32
CA ARG A 279 47.35 35.55 -7.32
C ARG A 279 47.26 35.00 -5.90
N TYR A 280 46.39 34.01 -5.68
CA TYR A 280 46.52 33.06 -4.57
C TYR A 280 46.22 31.65 -5.05
N ALA A 281 47.22 30.78 -4.90
CA ALA A 281 47.07 29.34 -4.89
C ALA A 281 46.70 28.87 -3.47
N SER A 282 46.18 27.64 -3.40
CA SER A 282 46.05 26.76 -2.22
C SER A 282 44.71 26.72 -1.46
N ARG A 283 44.20 25.46 -1.42
CA ARG A 283 43.25 24.81 -0.50
C ARG A 283 41.78 25.21 -0.63
N ALA A 284 41.02 24.28 -1.21
CA ALA A 284 39.56 24.24 -1.09
C ALA A 284 39.17 24.18 0.39
N ALA A 285 38.53 25.25 0.86
CA ALA A 285 37.83 25.26 2.14
C ALA A 285 36.64 24.29 2.08
N PRO A 286 36.23 23.67 3.20
CA PRO A 286 34.99 22.90 3.22
C PRO A 286 33.84 23.83 2.86
N VAL A 287 33.07 23.44 1.84
CA VAL A 287 31.86 24.14 1.41
C VAL A 287 30.89 24.13 2.60
N ASP A 288 30.54 25.31 3.12
CA ASP A 288 29.53 25.46 4.16
C ASP A 288 28.14 25.29 3.52
N VAL A 289 27.70 24.03 3.42
CA VAL A 289 26.42 23.62 2.82
C VAL A 289 25.21 24.23 3.56
N ARG A 290 25.39 24.78 4.78
CA ARG A 290 24.30 25.33 5.58
C ARG A 290 23.72 26.66 5.07
N ARG A 291 24.40 27.36 4.15
CA ARG A 291 23.97 28.68 3.67
C ARG A 291 23.19 28.69 2.34
N TYR A 292 23.00 27.55 1.69
CA TYR A 292 22.37 27.46 0.36
C TYR A 292 20.98 26.79 0.34
N CYS A 293 20.23 26.81 1.44
CA CYS A 293 18.83 26.34 1.45
C CYS A 293 17.83 27.44 1.02
N GLY A 294 17.92 27.86 -0.24
CA GLY A 294 16.84 28.60 -0.90
C GLY A 294 15.84 27.63 -1.54
N SER A 295 14.84 27.18 -0.79
CA SER A 295 13.61 26.56 -1.33
C SER A 295 13.76 25.27 -2.16
N GLY A 296 14.74 24.42 -1.85
CA GLY A 296 14.86 23.05 -2.39
C GLY A 296 15.25 22.11 -1.25
N CYS A 297 14.26 21.44 -0.65
CA CYS A 297 14.37 20.81 0.65
C CYS A 297 15.40 19.66 0.72
N ILE A 298 16.58 19.96 1.27
CA ILE A 298 17.54 18.95 1.74
C ILE A 298 17.30 18.71 3.24
N LEU A 299 16.45 17.70 3.49
CA LEU A 299 16.40 16.68 4.55
C LEU A 299 16.94 16.98 5.97
N PRO A 300 16.16 16.65 7.01
CA PRO A 300 16.69 16.11 8.26
C PRO A 300 16.22 14.65 8.43
N LEU A 301 16.70 13.75 7.58
CA LEU A 301 16.37 12.33 7.68
C LEU A 301 16.85 11.63 8.97
N PRO A 302 17.94 12.01 9.69
CA PRO A 302 18.36 11.23 10.88
C PRO A 302 17.38 11.19 12.06
N HIS A 303 16.24 11.90 12.05
CA HIS A 303 15.12 11.59 12.95
C HIS A 303 14.55 10.17 12.74
N LEU A 304 14.92 9.50 11.64
CA LEU A 304 14.61 8.09 11.34
C LEU A 304 15.46 7.09 12.13
N VAL A 305 15.65 7.30 13.43
CA VAL A 305 16.59 6.54 14.29
C VAL A 305 16.61 5.02 14.04
N PRO A 306 15.48 4.29 13.90
CA PRO A 306 15.49 2.82 13.77
C PRO A 306 15.60 2.28 12.32
N LEU A 307 15.70 3.12 11.29
CA LEU A 307 15.71 2.64 9.90
C LEU A 307 16.97 1.82 9.61
N ARG A 308 16.78 0.53 9.30
CA ARG A 308 17.88 -0.41 9.00
C ARG A 308 17.99 -0.72 7.52
N VAL A 309 16.87 -0.71 6.80
CA VAL A 309 16.84 -1.05 5.37
C VAL A 309 16.05 -0.01 4.60
N LEU A 310 16.72 0.60 3.61
CA LEU A 310 16.12 1.53 2.65
C LEU A 310 16.18 0.89 1.26
N LEU A 311 15.01 0.64 0.68
CA LEU A 311 14.86 0.18 -0.70
C LEU A 311 14.34 1.34 -1.54
N LEU A 312 15.13 1.74 -2.53
CA LEU A 312 14.73 2.69 -3.55
C LEU A 312 14.58 1.91 -4.85
N LYS A 313 13.35 1.86 -5.38
CA LYS A 313 13.07 1.16 -6.63
C LYS A 313 12.46 2.08 -7.69
N ALA A 314 12.96 2.02 -8.92
CA ALA A 314 12.47 2.88 -10.01
C ALA A 314 12.54 4.38 -9.67
N VAL A 315 13.48 4.79 -8.80
CA VAL A 315 13.66 6.18 -8.37
C VAL A 315 14.64 6.87 -9.32
N ARG A 316 14.27 8.06 -9.81
CA ARG A 316 15.16 8.91 -10.59
C ARG A 316 16.07 9.71 -9.63
N MET A 317 17.37 9.43 -9.68
CA MET A 317 18.36 10.03 -8.78
C MET A 317 18.89 11.37 -9.30
N ARG A 318 18.84 11.56 -10.61
CA ARG A 318 19.30 12.74 -11.35
C ARG A 318 18.24 13.19 -12.36
N ILE A 319 17.98 14.49 -12.43
CA ILE A 319 16.99 15.08 -13.35
C ILE A 319 17.77 15.68 -14.52
N ILE A 320 18.00 14.85 -15.54
CA ILE A 320 18.63 15.26 -16.79
C ILE A 320 17.75 16.34 -17.43
N HIS A 321 18.24 17.58 -17.40
CA HIS A 321 17.63 18.67 -18.16
C HIS A 321 18.01 18.54 -19.63
N GLU A 322 17.04 18.70 -20.53
CA GLU A 322 17.27 18.73 -21.98
C GLU A 322 18.15 19.91 -22.41
N ASP A 323 18.21 20.97 -21.60
CA ASP A 323 19.12 22.10 -21.83
C ASP A 323 20.49 21.81 -21.18
N PRO A 324 21.56 21.55 -21.96
CA PRO A 324 22.89 21.28 -21.42
C PRO A 324 23.52 22.51 -20.72
N LYS A 325 22.87 23.69 -20.78
CA LYS A 325 23.24 24.86 -19.98
C LYS A 325 22.69 24.81 -18.56
N CYS A 326 21.67 23.98 -18.30
CA CYS A 326 21.06 23.82 -16.97
C CYS A 326 21.77 22.68 -16.21
N GLN A 327 23.02 22.90 -15.81
CA GLN A 327 23.85 21.94 -15.06
C GLN A 327 23.44 21.77 -13.57
N ILE A 328 22.15 21.87 -13.24
CA ILE A 328 21.70 21.82 -11.83
C ILE A 328 21.58 20.35 -11.33
N ASP A 329 21.93 19.38 -12.17
CA ASP A 329 21.83 17.94 -11.93
C ASP A 329 23.01 17.30 -11.15
N MET A 330 23.40 17.92 -10.02
CA MET A 330 24.32 17.33 -9.02
C MET A 330 23.82 17.44 -7.56
N GLU A 331 22.80 18.25 -7.28
CA GLU A 331 22.38 18.51 -5.90
C GLU A 331 21.65 17.33 -5.26
N GLY A 332 20.81 16.60 -6.00
CA GLY A 332 19.97 15.53 -5.42
C GLY A 332 20.77 14.36 -4.85
N LEU A 333 21.70 13.81 -5.62
CA LEU A 333 22.52 12.67 -5.19
C LEU A 333 23.53 13.08 -4.10
N SER A 334 24.16 14.24 -4.25
CA SER A 334 25.10 14.76 -3.24
C SER A 334 24.38 15.02 -1.92
N ALA A 335 23.20 15.65 -1.97
CA ALA A 335 22.35 15.85 -0.80
C ALA A 335 21.93 14.54 -0.14
N PHE A 336 21.59 13.53 -0.94
CA PHE A 336 21.29 12.19 -0.43
C PHE A 336 22.50 11.56 0.26
N GLY A 337 23.70 11.70 -0.32
CA GLY A 337 24.95 11.28 0.32
C GLY A 337 25.18 11.99 1.66
N VAL A 338 25.11 13.32 1.69
CA VAL A 338 25.26 14.12 2.94
C VAL A 338 24.27 13.65 4.01
N MET A 339 23.02 13.41 3.62
CA MET A 339 21.97 12.91 4.50
C MET A 339 22.27 11.49 5.06
N LEU A 340 22.91 10.62 4.28
CA LEU A 340 23.36 9.31 4.77
C LEU A 340 24.55 9.45 5.73
N ALA A 341 25.50 10.35 5.44
CA ALA A 341 26.65 10.61 6.32
C ALA A 341 26.24 11.20 7.67
N GLU A 342 25.35 12.21 7.68
CA GLU A 342 24.82 12.79 8.92
C GLU A 342 24.10 11.74 9.79
N ARG A 343 23.49 10.75 9.14
CA ARG A 343 22.81 9.64 9.81
C ARG A 343 23.82 8.69 10.47
N GLU A 344 24.90 8.36 9.78
CA GLU A 344 26.02 7.59 10.35
C GLU A 344 26.66 8.33 11.54
N GLU A 345 26.93 9.64 11.40
CA GLU A 345 27.52 10.48 12.44
C GLU A 345 26.69 10.51 13.74
N LYS A 346 25.36 10.49 13.61
CA LYS A 346 24.42 10.42 14.75
C LYS A 346 24.24 9.01 15.32
N GLY A 347 24.96 8.01 14.81
CA GLY A 347 24.89 6.62 15.26
C GLY A 347 23.66 5.86 14.77
N HIS A 348 22.96 6.37 13.75
CA HIS A 348 21.76 5.76 13.19
C HIS A 348 22.11 4.92 11.96
N LEU A 349 22.90 3.87 12.15
CA LEU A 349 23.44 3.10 11.02
C LEU A 349 22.32 2.50 10.15
N LEU A 350 22.38 2.76 8.85
CA LEU A 350 21.63 1.98 7.87
C LEU A 350 22.46 0.72 7.59
N GLU A 351 21.81 -0.45 7.56
CA GLU A 351 22.52 -1.71 7.29
C GLU A 351 22.60 -1.97 5.80
N ARG A 352 21.50 -1.66 5.09
CA ARG A 352 21.35 -1.96 3.66
C ARG A 352 20.66 -0.83 2.94
N LEU A 353 21.31 -0.35 1.88
CA LEU A 353 20.73 0.52 0.86
C LEU A 353 20.58 -0.30 -0.42
N ILE A 354 19.34 -0.53 -0.85
CA ILE A 354 19.06 -1.32 -2.04
C ILE A 354 18.56 -0.38 -3.13
N LEU A 355 19.29 -0.30 -4.24
CA LEU A 355 19.02 0.52 -5.42
C LEU A 355 18.61 -0.42 -6.56
N ASN A 356 17.34 -0.40 -6.95
CA ASN A 356 16.77 -1.35 -7.91
C ASN A 356 16.05 -0.59 -9.03
N GLU A 357 16.43 -0.79 -10.29
CA GLU A 357 15.87 -0.11 -11.45
C GLU A 357 15.91 1.43 -11.31
N CYS A 358 16.85 1.99 -10.55
CA CYS A 358 16.99 3.45 -10.39
C CYS A 358 17.44 4.11 -11.69
N PHE A 359 16.86 5.27 -12.01
CA PHE A 359 17.14 6.00 -13.25
C PHE A 359 18.24 7.04 -13.03
N ASN A 360 19.04 7.27 -14.08
CA ASN A 360 20.13 8.24 -14.12
C ASN A 360 21.13 8.05 -12.97
N LEU A 361 21.42 6.79 -12.65
CA LEU A 361 22.39 6.38 -11.64
C LEU A 361 23.53 5.65 -12.33
N THR A 362 24.76 6.15 -12.16
CA THR A 362 25.97 5.55 -12.74
C THR A 362 26.71 4.70 -11.72
N GLU A 363 27.62 3.84 -12.18
CA GLU A 363 28.50 3.09 -11.27
C GLU A 363 29.35 4.02 -10.39
N LYS A 364 29.75 5.18 -10.92
CA LYS A 364 30.48 6.21 -10.17
C LYS A 364 29.64 6.73 -9.00
N ASP A 365 28.36 7.00 -9.25
CA ASP A 365 27.42 7.47 -8.22
C ASP A 365 27.24 6.45 -7.09
N VAL A 366 27.16 5.17 -7.43
CA VAL A 366 27.05 4.08 -6.45
C VAL A 366 28.32 3.97 -5.60
N ARG A 367 29.50 4.12 -6.21
CA ARG A 367 30.77 4.18 -5.47
C ARG A 367 30.84 5.40 -4.56
N GLU A 368 30.41 6.58 -5.03
CA GLU A 368 30.34 7.78 -4.20
C GLU A 368 29.42 7.57 -2.99
N LEU A 369 28.23 6.97 -3.16
CA LEU A 369 27.35 6.64 -2.04
C LEU A 369 27.97 5.62 -1.07
N GLN A 370 28.71 4.65 -1.60
CA GLN A 370 29.40 3.63 -0.81
C GLN A 370 30.59 4.21 -0.02
N ASP A 371 31.28 5.19 -0.58
CA ASP A 371 32.42 5.89 0.04
C ASP A 371 31.96 6.86 1.12
N VAL A 372 30.79 7.50 0.93
CA VAL A 372 30.21 8.45 1.88
C VAL A 372 29.81 7.75 3.19
N VAL A 373 29.43 6.47 3.13
CA VAL A 373 29.07 5.71 4.34
C VAL A 373 29.72 4.34 4.33
N SER A 374 30.84 4.25 5.04
CA SER A 374 31.65 3.04 5.12
C SER A 374 30.93 1.84 5.73
N SER A 375 29.89 2.09 6.56
CA SER A 375 29.15 1.04 7.25
C SER A 375 27.99 0.43 6.45
N ILE A 376 27.55 1.05 5.36
CA ILE A 376 26.34 0.62 4.62
C ILE A 376 26.70 -0.43 3.56
N SER A 377 25.94 -1.51 3.49
CA SER A 377 25.95 -2.38 2.31
C SER A 377 25.07 -1.75 1.21
N VAL A 378 25.69 -1.24 0.14
CA VAL A 378 24.97 -0.74 -1.04
C VAL A 378 24.80 -1.88 -2.05
N GLU A 379 23.56 -2.29 -2.28
CA GLU A 379 23.19 -3.29 -3.27
C GLU A 379 22.57 -2.59 -4.47
N TRP A 380 23.27 -2.59 -5.61
CA TRP A 380 22.77 -2.06 -6.88
C TRP A 380 22.59 -3.17 -7.91
N ASP A 381 21.49 -3.13 -8.66
CA ASP A 381 21.16 -4.14 -9.68
C ASP A 381 21.88 -3.94 -11.02
N GLY A 382 22.69 -2.89 -11.16
CA GLY A 382 23.46 -2.60 -12.37
C GLY A 382 22.64 -2.02 -13.53
N CYS A 383 21.35 -1.74 -13.32
CA CYS A 383 20.49 -1.19 -14.36
C CYS A 383 20.75 0.31 -14.54
N CYS A 384 21.46 0.69 -15.59
CA CYS A 384 21.49 2.07 -16.09
C CYS A 384 20.31 2.29 -17.03
N ASN A 385 19.13 2.55 -16.48
CA ASN A 385 17.98 2.90 -17.31
C ASN A 385 18.14 4.35 -17.78
N ASP A 386 18.67 4.53 -18.98
CA ASP A 386 18.63 5.81 -19.67
C ASP A 386 17.20 6.07 -20.15
N ASP A 387 16.68 7.25 -19.85
CA ASP A 387 15.32 7.69 -20.20
C ASP A 387 15.02 7.62 -21.71
N SER A 388 16.05 7.45 -22.56
CA SER A 388 15.94 7.32 -24.02
C SER A 388 15.31 6.00 -24.49
N SER A 389 15.05 5.05 -23.59
CA SER A 389 14.58 3.70 -23.91
C SER A 389 13.11 3.40 -23.55
N MET A 390 12.40 4.35 -22.92
CA MET A 390 10.95 4.29 -22.64
C MET A 390 10.19 5.29 -23.51
#